data_AF-A0A9R1ACS1-F1
#
_entry.id   AF-A0A9R1ACS1-F1
#
_cell.length_a   1.000
_cell.length_b   1.000
_cell.length_c   1.000
_cell.angle_alpha   90.00
_cell.angle_beta   90.00
_cell.angle_gamma   90.00
#
_symmetry.space_group_name_H-M   'P 1'
#
loop_
_entity.id
_entity.type
_entity.pdbx_description
1 polymer ?
#
loop_
_entity_poly.entity_id
_entity_poly.type
_entity_poly.pdbx_seq_one_letter_code
_entity_poly.pdbx_strand_id
1 'polypeptide(L)'
;MGALPAPAVTFFSSRGPSKASPGILKPDITGPGMNILAAWAPSESHTEFSDGGVGLSFFVESGTSMSTPHLNGIAALIKSLHPDWSPAAIKSSIMTTSDAVDRTGVPLKDEQYRLATFYAMGAGYVNPALAFDPA
;
A
#
# COMPACT_ATOMS: atom_id res chain seq x y z
N MET A 1 15.21 0.48 -9.85
CA MET A 1 14.43 0.03 -11.02
C MET A 1 13.73 -1.26 -10.65
N GLY A 2 12.41 -1.23 -10.44
CA GLY A 2 11.63 -2.38 -9.95
C GLY A 2 11.35 -3.41 -11.03
N ALA A 3 11.16 -4.68 -10.64
CA ALA A 3 10.72 -5.75 -11.53
C ALA A 3 9.35 -5.40 -12.16
N LEU A 4 9.06 -5.91 -13.36
CA LEU A 4 7.72 -5.86 -13.94
C LEU A 4 6.97 -7.15 -13.59
N PRO A 5 5.64 -7.09 -13.40
CA PRO A 5 4.79 -5.91 -13.36
C PRO A 5 4.99 -5.10 -12.07
N ALA A 6 4.86 -3.76 -12.14
CA ALA A 6 4.93 -2.91 -10.95
C ALA A 6 4.09 -1.62 -11.10
N PRO A 7 3.27 -1.27 -10.10
CA PRO A 7 2.96 -2.07 -8.91
C PRO A 7 2.16 -3.34 -9.26
N ALA A 8 2.18 -4.31 -8.36
CA ALA A 8 1.42 -5.55 -8.47
C ALA A 8 0.84 -5.94 -7.09
N VAL A 9 -0.32 -6.60 -7.09
CA VAL A 9 -0.91 -7.11 -5.84
C VAL A 9 -0.17 -8.36 -5.40
N THR A 10 0.36 -8.34 -4.17
CA THR A 10 1.19 -9.43 -3.65
C THR A 10 0.38 -10.68 -3.34
N PHE A 11 1.01 -11.86 -3.43
CA PHE A 11 0.33 -13.13 -3.19
C PHE A 11 -0.32 -13.23 -1.80
N PHE A 12 0.33 -12.64 -0.79
CA PHE A 12 -0.10 -12.64 0.61
C PHE A 12 -1.19 -11.60 0.92
N SER A 13 -1.48 -10.67 0.01
CA SER A 13 -2.53 -9.68 0.22
C SER A 13 -3.89 -10.36 0.30
N SER A 14 -4.64 -10.06 1.36
CA SER A 14 -5.99 -10.58 1.54
C SER A 14 -6.93 -10.01 0.48
N ARG A 15 -7.88 -10.83 0.02
CA ARG A 15 -8.82 -10.49 -1.03
C ARG A 15 -10.24 -10.43 -0.48
N GLY A 16 -11.06 -9.53 -1.02
CA GLY A 16 -12.50 -9.47 -0.75
C GLY A 16 -13.28 -10.60 -1.43
N PRO A 17 -14.63 -10.60 -1.28
CA PRO A 17 -15.45 -9.59 -0.59
C PRO A 17 -15.29 -9.62 0.94
N SER A 18 -15.67 -8.53 1.61
CA SER A 18 -15.73 -8.47 3.07
C SER A 18 -16.82 -9.37 3.60
N LYS A 19 -16.48 -10.31 4.50
CA LYS A 19 -17.47 -11.11 5.24
C LYS A 19 -18.22 -10.29 6.28
N ALA A 20 -17.60 -9.24 6.81
CA ALA A 20 -18.17 -8.38 7.85
C ALA A 20 -19.14 -7.32 7.28
N SER A 21 -18.98 -6.94 6.01
CA SER A 21 -19.85 -5.96 5.36
C SER A 21 -20.03 -6.32 3.88
N PRO A 22 -20.87 -7.33 3.56
CA PRO A 22 -20.97 -7.88 2.21
C PRO A 22 -21.40 -6.86 1.14
N GLY A 23 -22.10 -5.78 1.53
CA GLY A 23 -22.51 -4.70 0.63
C GLY A 23 -21.45 -3.62 0.39
N ILE A 24 -20.29 -3.70 1.04
CA ILE A 24 -19.20 -2.72 0.92
C ILE A 24 -17.97 -3.41 0.36
N LEU A 25 -17.50 -2.93 -0.79
CA LEU A 25 -16.31 -3.44 -1.47
C LEU A 25 -15.07 -3.28 -0.60
N LYS A 26 -14.26 -4.35 -0.51
CA LYS A 26 -12.95 -4.37 0.16
C LYS A 26 -11.93 -5.17 -0.67
N PRO A 27 -10.63 -4.80 -0.63
CA PRO A 27 -10.04 -3.66 0.10
C PRO A 27 -10.43 -2.30 -0.53
N ASP A 28 -10.10 -1.19 0.13
CA ASP A 28 -10.42 0.15 -0.39
C ASP A 28 -9.38 0.65 -1.40
N ILE A 29 -8.09 0.43 -1.12
CA ILE A 29 -6.94 1.00 -1.84
C ILE A 29 -5.71 0.09 -1.66
N THR A 30 -4.76 0.14 -2.60
CA THR A 30 -3.47 -0.56 -2.54
C THR A 30 -2.32 0.44 -2.38
N GLY A 31 -1.31 0.08 -1.58
CA GLY A 31 -0.06 0.83 -1.44
C GLY A 31 1.16 -0.09 -1.32
N PRO A 32 2.39 0.46 -1.28
CA PRO A 32 3.62 -0.32 -1.25
C PRO A 32 3.74 -1.13 0.05
N GLY A 33 3.87 -2.45 -0.06
CA GLY A 33 3.97 -3.35 1.11
C GLY A 33 4.88 -4.55 0.90
N MET A 34 5.64 -4.61 -0.20
CA MET A 34 6.60 -5.69 -0.45
C MET A 34 8.02 -5.11 -0.42
N ASN A 35 8.92 -5.80 0.27
CA ASN A 35 10.33 -5.44 0.40
C ASN A 35 10.52 -3.98 0.84
N ILE A 36 9.83 -3.59 1.92
CA ILE A 36 9.92 -2.26 2.49
C ILE A 36 11.05 -2.24 3.52
N LEU A 37 12.05 -1.39 3.29
CA LEU A 37 13.10 -1.11 4.26
C LEU A 37 12.57 -0.13 5.30
N ALA A 38 12.58 -0.53 6.57
CA ALA A 38 12.16 0.33 7.69
C ALA A 38 13.12 0.16 8.88
N ALA A 39 13.06 1.11 9.82
CA ALA A 39 13.84 1.04 11.05
C ALA A 39 13.47 -0.23 11.84
N TRP A 40 14.47 -0.86 12.44
CA TRP A 40 14.30 -2.07 13.25
C TRP A 40 15.08 -1.90 14.55
N ALA A 41 14.51 -2.41 15.65
CA ALA A 41 15.18 -2.37 16.94
C ALA A 41 16.37 -3.34 16.92
N PRO A 42 17.62 -2.89 17.18
CA PRO A 42 18.77 -3.79 17.16
C PRO A 42 18.67 -4.94 18.18
N SER A 43 17.93 -4.74 19.28
CA SER A 43 17.65 -5.78 20.29
C SER A 43 16.75 -6.91 19.79
N GLU A 44 15.92 -6.62 18.80
CA GLU A 44 14.99 -7.57 18.15
C GLU A 44 15.57 -8.06 16.81
N SER A 45 16.86 -7.84 16.57
CA SER A 45 17.49 -8.26 15.31
C SER A 45 17.57 -9.78 15.25
N HIS A 46 17.11 -10.32 14.12
CA HIS A 46 17.32 -11.71 13.77
C HIS A 46 18.83 -11.95 13.63
N THR A 47 19.40 -12.71 14.58
CA THR A 47 20.85 -12.95 14.65
C THR A 47 21.39 -13.68 13.42
N GLU A 48 20.52 -14.39 12.71
CA GLU A 48 20.79 -15.04 11.43
C GLU A 48 21.06 -14.06 10.27
N PHE A 49 20.67 -12.78 10.40
CA PHE A 49 20.94 -11.71 9.43
C PHE A 49 21.93 -10.67 9.94
N SER A 50 22.51 -10.86 11.14
CA SER A 50 23.54 -9.97 11.69
C SER A 50 24.94 -10.40 11.29
N ASP A 51 25.75 -9.48 10.76
CA ASP A 51 27.18 -9.68 10.56
C ASP A 51 27.93 -9.37 11.87
N GLY A 52 28.72 -10.33 12.36
CA GLY A 52 29.53 -10.15 13.58
C GLY A 52 28.76 -9.90 14.89
N GLY A 53 27.46 -10.22 14.95
CA GLY A 53 26.64 -10.03 16.16
C GLY A 53 26.16 -8.58 16.39
N VAL A 54 26.31 -7.70 15.41
CA VAL A 54 25.76 -6.34 15.44
C VAL A 54 24.32 -6.38 14.95
N GLY A 55 23.36 -6.03 15.81
CA GLY A 55 21.95 -5.95 15.44
C GLY A 55 21.69 -4.93 14.33
N LEU A 56 20.82 -5.27 13.39
CA LEU A 56 20.47 -4.39 12.27
C LEU A 56 19.58 -3.24 12.76
N SER A 57 19.93 -2.00 12.40
CA SER A 57 19.09 -0.81 12.68
C SER A 57 17.96 -0.63 11.65
N PHE A 58 17.99 -1.41 10.56
CA PHE A 58 16.98 -1.42 9.52
C PHE A 58 16.75 -2.85 9.05
N PHE A 59 15.53 -3.16 8.66
CA PHE A 59 15.16 -4.47 8.15
C PHE A 59 14.21 -4.33 6.96
N VAL A 60 14.29 -5.28 6.02
CA VAL A 60 13.41 -5.34 4.87
C VAL A 60 12.31 -6.35 5.17
N GLU A 61 11.07 -5.88 5.22
CA GLU A 61 9.92 -6.72 5.51
C GLU A 61 8.81 -6.54 4.47
N SER A 62 7.93 -7.54 4.38
CA SER A 62 6.78 -7.53 3.47
C SER A 62 5.51 -7.82 4.24
N GLY A 63 4.46 -7.05 3.97
CA GLY A 63 3.15 -7.24 4.58
C GLY A 63 2.20 -6.10 4.29
N THR A 64 0.90 -6.35 4.49
CA THR A 64 -0.10 -5.27 4.54
C THR A 64 0.16 -4.32 5.70
N SER A 65 0.80 -4.80 6.77
CA SER A 65 1.36 -4.00 7.87
C SER A 65 2.36 -2.95 7.41
N MET A 66 3.04 -3.15 6.27
CA MET A 66 3.98 -2.18 5.69
C MET A 66 3.27 -1.26 4.68
N SER A 67 2.19 -1.71 4.06
CA SER A 67 1.33 -0.86 3.20
C SER A 67 0.56 0.18 4.00
N THR A 68 0.03 -0.22 5.17
CA THR A 68 -0.76 0.62 6.06
C THR A 68 -0.08 1.94 6.46
N PRO A 69 1.18 1.96 6.97
CA PRO A 69 1.84 3.21 7.37
C PRO A 69 2.10 4.16 6.19
N HIS A 70 2.29 3.66 4.96
CA HIS A 70 2.39 4.52 3.78
C HIS A 70 1.07 5.27 3.52
N LEU A 71 -0.04 4.54 3.52
CA LEU A 71 -1.37 5.13 3.32
C LEU A 71 -1.74 6.08 4.47
N ASN A 72 -1.38 5.75 5.70
CA ASN A 72 -1.57 6.62 6.86
C ASN A 72 -0.77 7.92 6.73
N GLY A 73 0.49 7.85 6.29
CA GLY A 73 1.32 9.04 6.05
C GLY A 73 0.71 9.96 4.97
N ILE A 74 0.21 9.37 3.88
CA ILE A 74 -0.48 10.12 2.81
C ILE A 74 -1.75 10.78 3.37
N ALA A 75 -2.58 10.03 4.10
CA ALA A 75 -3.79 10.57 4.71
C ALA A 75 -3.50 11.71 5.71
N ALA A 76 -2.42 11.58 6.50
CA ALA A 76 -1.99 12.61 7.44
C ALA A 76 -1.51 13.88 6.72
N LEU A 77 -0.76 13.74 5.62
CA LEU A 77 -0.35 14.87 4.79
C LEU A 77 -1.57 15.58 4.17
N ILE A 78 -2.52 14.83 3.60
CA ILE A 78 -3.77 15.40 3.08
C ILE A 78 -4.52 16.13 4.20
N LYS A 79 -4.63 15.55 5.41
CA LYS A 79 -5.26 16.21 6.55
C LYS A 79 -4.55 17.50 6.96
N SER A 80 -3.22 17.55 6.88
CA SER A 80 -2.46 18.79 7.18
C SER A 80 -2.69 19.89 6.15
N LEU A 81 -2.91 19.54 4.89
CA LEU A 81 -3.20 20.48 3.80
C LEU A 81 -4.67 20.90 3.78
N HIS A 82 -5.57 20.00 4.19
CA HIS A 82 -7.02 20.22 4.25
C HIS A 82 -7.56 19.95 5.67
N PRO A 83 -7.31 20.84 6.64
CA PRO A 83 -7.68 20.63 8.04
C PRO A 83 -9.19 20.43 8.27
N ASP A 84 -10.04 20.94 7.38
CA ASP A 84 -11.50 20.84 7.49
C ASP A 84 -12.08 19.57 6.87
N TRP A 85 -11.28 18.82 6.11
CA TRP A 85 -11.76 17.60 5.48
C TRP A 85 -12.06 16.51 6.50
N SER A 86 -13.19 15.83 6.31
CA SER A 86 -13.57 14.67 7.09
C SER A 86 -12.71 13.44 6.74
N PRO A 87 -12.64 12.42 7.61
CA PRO A 87 -11.96 11.16 7.27
C PRO A 87 -12.51 10.52 5.98
N ALA A 88 -13.82 10.66 5.73
CA ALA A 88 -14.45 10.15 4.52
C ALA A 88 -14.00 10.93 3.28
N ALA A 89 -13.85 12.26 3.37
CA ALA A 89 -13.35 13.08 2.27
C ALA A 89 -11.89 12.73 1.92
N ILE A 90 -11.03 12.56 2.93
CA ILE A 90 -9.63 12.14 2.73
C ILE A 90 -9.56 10.75 2.10
N LYS A 91 -10.36 9.80 2.60
CA LYS A 91 -10.44 8.47 2.00
C LYS A 91 -10.92 8.55 0.55
N SER A 92 -11.92 9.39 0.27
CA SER A 92 -12.46 9.59 -1.07
C SER A 92 -11.42 10.16 -2.03
N SER A 93 -10.65 11.17 -1.61
CA SER A 93 -9.60 11.75 -2.46
C SER A 93 -8.58 10.68 -2.84
N ILE A 94 -8.07 9.93 -1.86
CA ILE A 94 -7.12 8.83 -2.09
C ILE A 94 -7.66 7.77 -3.06
N MET A 95 -8.92 7.36 -2.90
CA MET A 95 -9.51 6.31 -3.73
C MET A 95 -9.78 6.80 -5.16
N THR A 96 -10.39 7.96 -5.30
CA THR A 96 -10.84 8.49 -6.60
C THR A 96 -9.70 8.98 -7.50
N THR A 97 -8.53 9.28 -6.91
CA THR A 97 -7.33 9.69 -7.65
C THR A 97 -6.30 8.56 -7.77
N SER A 98 -6.66 7.32 -7.43
CA SER A 98 -5.74 6.18 -7.50
C SER A 98 -5.55 5.67 -8.93
N ASP A 99 -4.43 4.99 -9.18
CA ASP A 99 -4.08 4.42 -10.47
C ASP A 99 -4.55 2.97 -10.56
N ALA A 100 -5.43 2.67 -11.53
CA ALA A 100 -5.85 1.29 -11.84
C ALA A 100 -4.91 0.57 -12.83
N VAL A 101 -3.81 1.23 -13.22
CA VAL A 101 -2.81 0.73 -14.17
C VAL A 101 -1.44 0.65 -13.52
N ASP A 102 -0.59 -0.22 -14.05
CA ASP A 102 0.80 -0.29 -13.65
C ASP A 102 1.64 0.81 -14.34
N ARG A 103 2.95 0.86 -14.06
CA ARG A 103 3.87 1.87 -14.63
C ARG A 103 4.02 1.82 -16.15
N THR A 104 3.50 0.77 -16.81
CA THR A 104 3.49 0.61 -18.27
C THR A 104 2.15 1.00 -18.89
N GLY A 105 1.18 1.43 -18.08
CA GLY A 105 -0.14 1.84 -18.52
C GLY A 105 -1.10 0.67 -18.80
N VAL A 106 -0.71 -0.56 -18.47
CA VAL A 106 -1.61 -1.72 -18.56
C VAL A 106 -2.36 -1.91 -17.24
N PRO A 107 -3.57 -2.51 -17.24
CA PRO A 107 -4.31 -2.77 -16.01
C PRO A 107 -3.46 -3.49 -14.96
N LEU A 108 -3.60 -3.10 -13.69
CA LEU A 108 -2.87 -3.71 -12.59
C LEU A 108 -3.02 -5.23 -12.58
N LYS A 109 -1.94 -5.90 -12.22
CA LYS A 109 -1.87 -7.36 -12.13
C LYS A 109 -1.51 -7.79 -10.71
N ASP A 110 -1.80 -9.04 -10.39
CA ASP A 110 -1.14 -9.71 -9.28
C ASP A 110 0.23 -10.25 -9.68
N GLU A 111 1.00 -10.74 -8.71
CA GLU A 111 2.32 -11.34 -8.95
C GLU A 111 2.28 -12.58 -9.85
N GLN A 112 1.10 -13.17 -10.07
CA GLN A 112 0.88 -14.26 -11.01
C GLN A 112 0.49 -13.76 -12.42
N TYR A 113 0.67 -12.46 -12.70
CA TYR A 113 0.35 -11.81 -13.97
C TYR A 113 -1.14 -11.84 -14.35
N ARG A 114 -2.03 -12.14 -13.40
CA ARG A 114 -3.48 -12.11 -13.61
C ARG A 114 -3.98 -10.70 -13.34
N LEU A 115 -5.06 -10.31 -14.01
CA LEU A 115 -5.71 -9.02 -13.77
C LEU A 115 -6.09 -8.88 -12.28
N ALA A 116 -5.66 -7.80 -11.64
CA ALA A 116 -6.06 -7.47 -10.29
C ALA A 116 -7.51 -7.00 -10.31
N THR A 117 -8.40 -7.78 -9.68
CA THR A 117 -9.80 -7.38 -9.54
C THR A 117 -9.95 -6.31 -8.47
N PHE A 118 -11.11 -5.66 -8.42
CA PHE A 118 -11.43 -4.73 -7.34
C PHE A 118 -11.43 -5.38 -5.94
N TYR A 119 -11.64 -6.70 -5.85
CA TYR A 119 -11.47 -7.46 -4.61
C TYR A 119 -10.01 -7.70 -4.22
N ALA A 120 -9.06 -7.42 -5.11
CA ALA A 120 -7.64 -7.51 -4.84
C ALA A 120 -7.01 -6.13 -4.61
N MET A 121 -7.33 -5.14 -5.47
CA MET A 121 -6.68 -3.83 -5.45
C MET A 121 -7.51 -2.70 -4.83
N GLY A 122 -8.82 -2.91 -4.64
CA GLY A 122 -9.75 -1.82 -4.31
C GLY A 122 -9.88 -0.85 -5.48
N ALA A 123 -9.78 0.45 -5.20
CA ALA A 123 -9.82 1.49 -6.22
C ALA A 123 -8.59 1.47 -7.16
N GLY A 124 -7.44 1.03 -6.65
CA GLY A 124 -6.18 1.03 -7.41
C GLY A 124 -4.96 1.20 -6.50
N TYR A 125 -3.82 1.50 -7.11
CA TYR A 125 -2.59 1.87 -6.42
C TYR A 125 -2.61 3.35 -6.06
N VAL A 126 -2.24 3.69 -4.83
CA VAL A 126 -2.27 5.07 -4.34
C VAL A 126 -1.41 6.02 -5.17
N ASN A 127 -1.97 7.19 -5.51
CA ASN A 127 -1.27 8.28 -6.17
C ASN A 127 -1.34 9.54 -5.29
N PRO A 128 -0.33 9.79 -4.44
CA PRO A 128 -0.36 10.92 -3.50
C PRO A 128 -0.42 12.27 -4.20
N ALA A 129 0.24 12.42 -5.34
CA ALA A 129 0.35 13.69 -6.05
C ALA A 129 -1.02 14.19 -6.52
N LEU A 130 -1.89 13.28 -6.98
CA LEU A 130 -3.25 13.62 -7.37
C LEU A 130 -4.21 13.70 -6.17
N ALA A 131 -3.94 12.96 -5.08
CA ALA A 131 -4.82 12.92 -3.91
C ALA A 131 -4.83 14.20 -3.06
N PHE A 132 -3.82 15.07 -3.21
CA PHE A 132 -3.72 16.34 -2.48
C PHE A 132 -4.65 17.42 -2.98
N ASP A 133 -5.05 17.40 -4.26
CA ASP A 133 -5.99 18.35 -4.84
C ASP A 133 -6.88 17.62 -5.86
N PRO A 134 -7.85 16.82 -5.38
CA PRO A 134 -8.80 16.12 -6.23
C PRO A 134 -9.69 17.18 -6.90
N ALA A 135 -9.73 17.14 -8.24
CA ALA A 135 -10.53 18.04 -9.07
C ALA A 135 -12.05 17.95 -8.81
#